data_AF-A0A966MNF3-F1
#
_entry.id   AF-A0A966MNF3-F1
#
_cell.length_a   1.000
_cell.length_b   1.000
_cell.length_c   1.000
_cell.angle_alpha   90.00
_cell.angle_beta   90.00
_cell.angle_gamma   90.00
#
_symmetry.space_group_name_H-M   'P 1'
#
loop_
_entity.id
_entity.type
_entity.pdbx_description
1 polymer ?
#
loop_
_entity_poly.entity_id
_entity_poly.type
_entity_poly.pdbx_seq_one_letter_code
_entity_poly.pdbx_strand_id
1 'polypeptide(L)'
;RIEQRVAHFLDQVQATPARGITGADTLLAWDDEAQDALRDWVQQQPVLVQISAAKTLRDRAEQLARRDGAQSVTLDRIRQALGQGSAAAPSRVRKNTAPEVTA
;
A
#
# COMPACT_ATOMS: atom_id res chain seq x y z
N ARG A 1 13.55 -5.59 -38.13
CA ARG A 1 14.40 -5.27 -36.95
C ARG A 1 13.50 -4.59 -35.95
N ILE A 2 12.95 -5.35 -35.00
CA ILE A 2 11.81 -4.95 -34.17
C ILE A 2 12.37 -4.30 -32.90
N GLU A 3 12.57 -2.98 -32.97
CA GLU A 3 13.08 -2.13 -31.89
C GLU A 3 12.01 -1.08 -31.59
N GLN A 4 11.00 -1.43 -30.80
CA GLN A 4 10.12 -0.46 -30.15
C GLN A 4 9.64 -1.05 -28.82
N ARG A 5 10.44 -0.81 -27.77
CA ARG A 5 10.00 -0.25 -26.49
C ARG A 5 8.72 -0.88 -25.93
N VAL A 6 8.88 -1.84 -25.00
CA VAL A 6 7.83 -2.23 -24.04
C VAL A 6 7.56 -1.04 -23.13
N ALA A 7 6.84 -0.05 -23.66
CA ALA A 7 6.27 1.07 -22.94
C ALA A 7 4.90 0.64 -22.41
N HIS A 8 4.86 -0.33 -21.50
CA HIS A 8 3.61 -0.63 -20.80
C HIS A 8 3.79 -1.55 -19.58
N PHE A 9 4.39 -1.06 -18.49
CA PHE A 9 4.19 -1.75 -17.21
C PHE A 9 3.73 -0.77 -16.13
N LEU A 10 2.45 -0.40 -16.30
CA LEU A 10 1.52 0.03 -15.25
C LEU A 10 1.80 1.41 -14.65
N ASP A 11 1.57 2.41 -15.51
CA ASP A 11 1.15 3.74 -15.09
C ASP A 11 -0.19 3.62 -14.33
N GLN A 12 -0.17 4.09 -13.08
CA GLN A 12 -1.35 4.39 -12.24
C GLN A 12 -2.27 3.22 -11.90
N VAL A 13 -2.13 2.67 -10.70
CA VAL A 13 -3.23 1.94 -10.04
C VAL A 13 -4.31 2.96 -9.67
N GLN A 14 -5.09 3.40 -10.67
CA GLN A 14 -6.45 3.86 -10.42
C GLN A 14 -7.16 2.68 -9.76
N ALA A 15 -7.45 2.81 -8.46
CA ALA A 15 -8.29 1.87 -7.76
C ALA A 15 -9.63 1.81 -8.51
N THR A 16 -9.83 0.81 -9.36
CA THR A 16 -11.15 0.51 -9.91
C THR A 16 -12.06 0.31 -8.70
N PRO A 17 -13.08 1.16 -8.48
CA PRO A 17 -14.04 0.88 -7.43
C PRO A 17 -14.82 -0.34 -7.91
N ALA A 18 -14.36 -1.53 -7.52
CA ALA A 18 -15.06 -2.78 -7.72
C ALA A 18 -16.32 -2.77 -6.85
N ARG A 19 -17.32 -2.03 -7.31
CA ARG A 19 -18.68 -2.06 -6.81
C ARG A 19 -19.23 -3.44 -7.17
N GLY A 20 -19.15 -4.40 -6.25
CA GLY A 20 -19.91 -5.65 -6.40
C GLY A 20 -19.26 -6.96 -5.97
N ILE A 21 -18.17 -6.98 -5.19
CA ILE A 21 -17.81 -8.21 -4.46
C ILE A 21 -18.54 -8.17 -3.13
N THR A 22 -19.67 -8.88 -3.07
CA THR A 22 -20.50 -9.10 -1.89
C THR A 22 -19.68 -9.79 -0.79
N GLY A 23 -19.14 -8.98 0.09
CA GLY A 23 -18.41 -9.35 1.30
C GLY A 23 -17.77 -8.06 1.81
N ALA A 24 -18.21 -7.54 2.94
CA ALA A 24 -17.82 -6.25 3.48
C ALA A 24 -16.36 -6.21 3.99
N ASP A 25 -15.40 -6.66 3.20
CA ASP A 25 -14.00 -6.25 3.33
C ASP A 25 -13.87 -4.97 2.51
N THR A 26 -14.18 -3.84 3.12
CA THR A 26 -13.80 -2.54 2.59
C THR A 26 -12.28 -2.59 2.38
N LEU A 27 -11.85 -2.64 1.12
CA LEU A 27 -10.43 -2.59 0.77
C LEU A 27 -9.87 -1.29 1.39
N LEU A 28 -8.91 -1.43 2.30
CA LEU A 28 -8.26 -0.25 2.88
C LEU A 28 -7.55 0.53 1.77
N ALA A 29 -7.60 1.85 1.85
CA ALA A 29 -6.75 2.68 1.01
C ALA A 29 -5.27 2.43 1.34
N TRP A 30 -4.37 2.71 0.42
CA TRP A 30 -2.93 2.56 0.63
C TRP A 30 -2.25 3.88 0.31
N ASP A 31 -1.46 4.39 1.24
CA ASP A 31 -0.61 5.55 1.00
C ASP A 31 0.49 5.18 0.00
N ASP A 32 0.90 6.13 -0.85
CA ASP A 32 1.90 5.88 -1.90
C ASP A 32 3.22 5.37 -1.31
N GLU A 33 3.69 5.97 -0.20
CA GLU A 33 4.93 5.54 0.45
C GLU A 33 4.84 4.11 1.03
N ALA A 34 3.63 3.66 1.39
CA ALA A 34 3.41 2.29 1.84
C ALA A 34 3.49 1.29 0.67
N GLN A 35 2.99 1.69 -0.51
CA GLN A 35 3.08 0.89 -1.72
C GLN A 35 4.54 0.75 -2.20
N ASP A 36 5.30 1.84 -2.15
CA ASP A 36 6.72 1.86 -2.52
C ASP A 36 7.54 0.97 -1.58
N ALA A 37 7.36 1.10 -0.26
CA ALA A 37 8.06 0.26 0.71
C ALA A 37 7.74 -1.24 0.56
N LEU A 38 6.47 -1.58 0.24
CA LEU A 38 6.09 -2.95 -0.09
C LEU A 38 6.82 -3.42 -1.37
N ARG A 39 6.85 -2.59 -2.41
CA ARG A 39 7.51 -2.91 -3.70
C ARG A 39 8.99 -3.18 -3.50
N ASP A 40 9.69 -2.28 -2.81
CA ASP A 40 11.12 -2.36 -2.56
C ASP A 40 11.48 -3.61 -1.77
N TRP A 41 10.70 -3.93 -0.74
CA TRP A 41 10.93 -5.13 0.07
C TRP A 41 10.66 -6.41 -0.72
N VAL A 42 9.63 -6.44 -1.57
CA VAL A 42 9.32 -7.59 -2.44
C VAL A 42 10.42 -7.83 -3.46
N GLN A 43 10.97 -6.77 -4.06
CA GLN A 43 12.07 -6.89 -5.02
C GLN A 43 13.34 -7.50 -4.43
N GLN A 44 13.53 -7.38 -3.12
CA GLN A 44 14.64 -8.00 -2.39
C GLN A 44 14.43 -9.49 -2.09
N GLN A 45 13.22 -10.04 -2.32
CA GLN A 45 12.93 -11.45 -2.09
C GLN A 45 13.30 -12.31 -3.32
N PRO A 46 13.69 -13.58 -3.12
CA PRO A 46 13.86 -14.52 -4.23
C PRO A 46 12.59 -14.61 -5.08
N VAL A 47 12.74 -14.65 -6.41
CA VAL A 47 11.62 -14.55 -7.37
C VAL A 47 10.49 -15.53 -7.06
N LEU A 48 10.82 -16.78 -6.70
CA LEU A 48 9.84 -17.84 -6.40
C LEU A 48 8.94 -17.52 -5.21
N VAL A 49 9.36 -16.64 -4.30
CA VAL A 49 8.59 -16.27 -3.10
C VAL A 49 8.07 -14.84 -3.14
N GLN A 50 8.34 -14.05 -4.18
CA GLN A 50 7.90 -12.64 -4.24
C GLN A 50 6.39 -12.49 -4.09
N ILE A 51 5.59 -13.38 -4.71
CA ILE A 51 4.12 -13.32 -4.64
C ILE A 51 3.63 -13.64 -3.22
N SER A 52 4.13 -14.72 -2.61
CA SER A 52 3.71 -15.15 -1.27
C SER A 52 4.21 -14.19 -0.19
N ALA A 53 5.42 -13.66 -0.35
CA ALA A 53 5.99 -12.63 0.50
C ALA A 53 5.17 -11.33 0.44
N ALA A 54 4.86 -10.85 -0.77
CA ALA A 54 4.03 -9.66 -0.97
C ALA A 54 2.65 -9.81 -0.32
N LYS A 55 2.00 -10.97 -0.52
CA LYS A 55 0.71 -11.26 0.11
C LYS A 55 0.81 -11.24 1.64
N THR A 56 1.81 -11.91 2.19
CA THR A 56 1.99 -12.01 3.65
C THR A 56 2.21 -10.63 4.28
N LEU A 57 3.02 -9.78 3.65
CA LEU A 57 3.25 -8.43 4.14
C LEU A 57 1.99 -7.56 4.04
N ARG A 58 1.26 -7.64 2.91
CA ARG A 58 -0.03 -6.96 2.73
C ARG A 58 -1.04 -7.34 3.81
N ASP A 59 -1.26 -8.65 3.98
CA ASP A 59 -2.25 -9.18 4.94
C ASP A 59 -1.93 -8.70 6.36
N ARG A 60 -0.65 -8.72 6.77
CA ARG A 60 -0.21 -8.21 8.07
C ARG A 60 -0.41 -6.70 8.22
N ALA A 61 -0.04 -5.92 7.21
CA ALA A 61 -0.17 -4.45 7.26
C ALA A 61 -1.64 -4.02 7.32
N GLU A 62 -2.50 -4.65 6.54
CA GLU A 62 -3.96 -4.43 6.59
C GLU A 62 -4.55 -4.87 7.93
N GLN A 63 -4.12 -6.01 8.48
CA GLN A 63 -4.57 -6.46 9.80
C GLN A 63 -4.22 -5.44 10.89
N LEU A 64 -2.99 -4.89 10.85
CA LEU A 64 -2.55 -3.85 11.79
C LEU A 64 -3.38 -2.58 11.64
N ALA A 65 -3.66 -2.16 10.40
CA ALA A 65 -4.48 -0.98 10.13
C ALA A 65 -5.93 -1.18 10.58
N ARG A 66 -6.55 -2.32 10.26
CA ARG A 66 -7.91 -2.70 10.70
C ARG A 66 -8.03 -2.76 12.22
N ARG A 67 -7.05 -3.36 12.90
CA ARG A 67 -7.00 -3.45 14.38
C ARG A 67 -7.08 -2.07 15.04
N ASP A 68 -6.42 -1.09 14.44
CA ASP A 68 -6.34 0.26 14.99
C ASP A 68 -7.42 1.20 14.41
N GLY A 69 -8.39 0.66 13.64
CA GLY A 69 -9.47 1.43 13.02
C GLY A 69 -9.00 2.42 11.96
N ALA A 70 -7.81 2.22 11.38
CA ALA A 70 -7.28 3.07 10.33
C ALA A 70 -8.02 2.83 9.00
N GLN A 71 -8.22 3.91 8.24
CA GLN A 71 -8.88 3.87 6.94
C GLN A 71 -7.90 3.61 5.78
N SER A 72 -6.60 3.79 6.03
CA SER A 72 -5.53 3.48 5.08
C SER A 72 -4.37 2.73 5.73
N VAL A 73 -3.62 2.01 4.90
CA VAL A 73 -2.33 1.41 5.23
C VAL A 73 -1.24 2.44 4.97
N THR A 74 -0.57 2.86 6.04
CA THR A 74 0.52 3.84 6.01
C THR A 74 1.88 3.16 6.01
N LEU A 75 2.94 3.90 5.67
CA LEU A 75 4.33 3.40 5.74
C LEU A 75 4.70 2.82 7.12
N ASP A 76 4.17 3.42 8.18
CA ASP A 76 4.39 2.94 9.55
C ASP A 76 3.82 1.52 9.75
N ARG A 77 2.68 1.21 9.15
CA ARG A 77 2.08 -0.14 9.18
C ARG A 77 2.96 -1.17 8.47
N ILE A 78 3.60 -0.78 7.37
CA ILE A 78 4.56 -1.63 6.67
C ILE A 78 5.77 -1.91 7.55
N ARG A 79 6.34 -0.87 8.18
CA ARG A 79 7.48 -1.02 9.10
C ARG A 79 7.12 -1.92 10.29
N GLN A 80 5.95 -1.75 10.89
CA GLN A 80 5.46 -2.62 11.95
C GLN A 80 5.29 -4.07 11.47
N ALA A 81 4.70 -4.29 10.29
CA ALA A 81 4.50 -5.63 9.73
C ALA A 81 5.82 -6.35 9.38
N LEU A 82 6.87 -5.58 9.07
CA LEU A 82 8.25 -6.06 8.89
C LEU A 82 9.00 -6.30 10.22
N GLY A 83 8.39 -5.96 11.37
CA GLY A 83 9.03 -6.06 12.68
C GLY A 83 10.07 -4.96 12.96
N GLN A 84 10.05 -3.88 12.18
CA GLN A 84 10.97 -2.75 12.30
C GLN A 84 10.42 -1.60 13.16
N GLY A 85 9.18 -1.72 13.64
CA GLY A 85 8.55 -0.74 14.52
C GLY A 85 8.86 -1.02 15.99
N SER A 86 9.59 -0.12 16.64
CA SER A 86 9.50 0.04 18.10
C SER A 86 8.09 0.56 18.44
N ALA A 87 7.51 0.08 19.54
CA ALA A 87 6.17 0.48 19.98
C ALA A 87 6.09 2.00 20.22
N ALA A 88 5.64 2.78 19.24
CA ALA A 88 5.42 4.22 19.39
C ALA A 88 4.30 4.75 18.47
N ALA A 89 3.15 4.97 19.11
CA ALA A 89 2.06 5.94 18.86
C ALA A 89 1.38 6.03 17.47
N PRO A 90 0.03 6.12 17.44
CA PRO A 90 -0.76 6.17 16.21
C PRO A 90 -0.51 7.45 15.42
N SER A 91 -0.19 7.29 14.14
CA SER A 91 -0.10 8.35 13.16
C SER A 91 -1.43 9.09 13.06
N ARG A 92 -1.50 10.27 13.70
CA ARG A 92 -2.58 11.25 13.57
C ARG A 92 -2.71 11.59 12.08
N VAL A 93 -3.84 11.20 11.49
CA VAL A 93 -4.25 11.51 10.12
C VAL A 93 -4.01 12.99 9.82
N ARG A 94 -2.98 13.31 9.02
CA ARG A 94 -2.92 14.59 8.32
C ARG A 94 -3.71 14.42 7.03
N LYS A 95 -4.98 14.81 7.10
CA LYS A 95 -5.79 15.14 5.92
C LYS A 95 -5.10 16.31 5.24
N ASN A 96 -4.46 16.05 4.11
CA ASN A 96 -3.82 17.06 3.29
C ASN A 96 -4.95 17.86 2.60
N THR A 97 -5.36 18.97 3.21
CA THR A 97 -6.12 20.02 2.53
C THR A 97 -5.18 20.67 1.53
N ALA A 98 -5.41 20.42 0.23
CA ALA A 98 -4.75 21.17 -0.83
C ALA A 98 -5.10 22.67 -0.70
N PRO A 99 -4.16 23.58 -1.00
CA PRO A 99 -4.27 24.99 -0.66
C PRO A 99 -5.31 25.72 -1.51
N GLU A 100 -6.00 26.63 -0.83
CA GLU A 100 -6.67 27.82 -1.36
C GLU A 100 -5.88 28.43 -2.53
N VAL A 101 -6.49 28.49 -3.71
CA VAL A 101 -6.05 29.37 -4.80
C VAL A 101 -7.01 30.55 -4.80
N THR A 102 -6.56 31.64 -4.20
CA THR A 102 -7.10 32.99 -4.36
C THR A 102 -6.80 33.49 -5.77
N ALA A 103 -7.85 33.82 -6.55
CA ALA A 103 -7.93 34.95 -7.48
C ALA A 103 -9.37 35.12 -7.96
#